data_AF-A0A1M5MA11-F1
#
_entry.id   AF-A0A1M5MA11-F1
#
_cell.length_a   1.000
_cell.length_b   1.000
_cell.length_c   1.000
_cell.angle_alpha   90.00
_cell.angle_beta   90.00
_cell.angle_gamma   90.00
#
_symmetry.space_group_name_H-M   'P 1'
#
loop_
_entity.id
_entity.type
_entity.pdbx_description
1 polymer ?
#
loop_
_entity_poly.entity_id
_entity_poly.type
_entity_poly.pdbx_seq_one_letter_code
_entity_poly.pdbx_strand_id
1 'polypeptide(L)'
;MVTKAETGTPRSRWWRGDVLAILLLALPLILTNFAHVALTTIDIVVLGRLGTLELAAGGLAIALFNQLRTTGTGLVTGLSNLVAEAHARGEHQRVRDLLVAGFFWATVCGVMFAIALLLLERPLVWLGQDAQVAAMATRFLLIAAPGLLPCLWFQTLRHFTVGLKYPGPLLVITLICIVLTAGLNYGLVFGQFGLPALGLQGVALTTSIVFLLSFLMFLAVVLNNRILAPHVAWPGLRWSPDAIKAVWRLGLPIAGTYASEAGFFSVLTLLIGTLGREALAAQTVLNQIIYIVFMISAGISHAASIHISEACGVADYARARRLGFLGLALGVAAMLAVAVPYVLVPDAIVALFISADHRANATTLALAASGLLIAIVLQIFDASQNIGNGILRGTGDTAGPFRISLLGYWLVGLPCAYLLGVTLGYGIYGVWIGQTIGLAATATLLLASFRKRVGCLARQAEYVTPAANPL
;
A
#
# COMPACT_ATOMS: atom_id res chain seq x y z
N MET A 1 20.64 -13.36 -51.92
CA MET A 1 21.45 -14.33 -51.15
C MET A 1 21.36 -13.95 -49.68
N VAL A 2 20.38 -14.51 -48.96
CA VAL A 2 20.26 -14.36 -47.51
C VAL A 2 20.70 -15.69 -46.92
N THR A 3 21.87 -15.67 -46.30
CA THR A 3 22.50 -16.82 -45.67
C THR A 3 21.71 -17.23 -44.43
N LYS A 4 21.25 -18.46 -44.51
CA LYS A 4 20.76 -19.32 -43.43
C LYS A 4 21.87 -19.43 -42.38
N ALA A 5 21.66 -18.84 -41.20
CA ALA A 5 22.55 -19.00 -40.04
C ALA A 5 21.76 -19.61 -38.86
N GLU A 6 21.94 -20.92 -38.73
CA GLU A 6 22.18 -21.65 -37.48
C GLU A 6 21.16 -21.52 -36.33
N THR A 7 20.16 -22.40 -36.44
CA THR A 7 19.81 -23.40 -35.42
C THR A 7 20.79 -23.56 -34.24
N GLY A 8 20.32 -23.33 -33.01
CA GLY A 8 20.88 -23.97 -31.81
C GLY A 8 21.23 -23.07 -30.62
N THR A 9 20.33 -22.20 -30.15
CA THR A 9 20.48 -21.66 -28.78
C THR A 9 20.01 -22.73 -27.78
N PRO A 10 20.78 -23.04 -26.72
CA PRO A 10 20.38 -24.07 -25.77
C PRO A 10 19.10 -23.65 -25.06
N ARG A 11 18.09 -24.52 -25.09
CA ARG A 11 16.83 -24.46 -24.33
C ARG A 11 16.99 -24.27 -22.80
N SER A 12 18.23 -24.21 -22.28
CA SER A 12 18.57 -24.24 -20.86
C SER A 12 18.92 -22.88 -20.22
N ARG A 13 18.67 -21.72 -20.87
CA ARG A 13 18.92 -20.38 -20.26
C ARG A 13 17.76 -19.39 -20.28
N TRP A 14 16.61 -19.72 -20.85
CA TRP A 14 15.47 -18.80 -20.98
C TRP A 14 14.90 -18.32 -19.63
N TRP A 15 14.70 -19.23 -18.68
CA TRP A 15 14.41 -18.94 -17.27
C TRP A 15 15.36 -17.95 -16.57
N ARG A 16 16.68 -17.97 -16.88
CA ARG A 16 17.62 -17.01 -16.28
C ARG A 16 17.43 -15.60 -16.84
N GLY A 17 17.10 -15.49 -18.13
CA GLY A 17 16.81 -14.21 -18.78
C GLY A 17 15.54 -13.57 -18.22
N ASP A 18 14.45 -14.35 -18.13
CA ASP A 18 13.16 -13.87 -17.60
C ASP A 18 13.26 -13.50 -16.10
N VAL A 19 13.99 -14.30 -15.29
CA VAL A 19 14.23 -13.97 -13.87
C VAL A 19 15.05 -12.69 -13.72
N LEU A 20 16.14 -12.55 -14.49
CA LEU A 20 16.98 -11.36 -14.43
C LEU A 20 16.21 -10.11 -14.86
N ALA A 21 15.36 -10.22 -15.88
CA ALA A 21 14.51 -9.14 -16.34
C ALA A 21 13.51 -8.67 -15.27
N ILE A 22 12.91 -9.60 -14.51
CA ILE A 22 12.04 -9.26 -13.38
C ILE A 22 12.86 -8.60 -12.27
N LEU A 23 14.02 -9.16 -11.89
CA LEU A 23 14.84 -8.63 -10.80
C LEU A 23 15.40 -7.24 -11.08
N LEU A 24 15.82 -6.96 -12.32
CA LEU A 24 16.41 -5.69 -12.71
C LEU A 24 15.41 -4.53 -12.62
N LEU A 25 14.12 -4.80 -12.84
CA LEU A 25 13.02 -3.84 -12.61
C LEU A 25 12.53 -3.87 -11.16
N ALA A 26 12.49 -5.03 -10.51
CA ALA A 26 12.01 -5.15 -9.15
C ALA A 26 12.91 -4.41 -8.15
N LEU A 27 14.23 -4.53 -8.27
CA LEU A 27 15.18 -3.96 -7.30
C LEU A 27 15.03 -2.44 -7.07
N PRO A 28 15.01 -1.58 -8.12
CA PRO A 28 14.81 -0.14 -7.92
C PRO A 28 13.40 0.19 -7.38
N LEU A 29 12.38 -0.59 -7.74
CA LEU A 29 11.03 -0.43 -7.20
C LEU A 29 10.96 -0.78 -5.71
N ILE A 30 11.61 -1.87 -5.31
CA ILE A 30 11.73 -2.30 -3.91
C ILE A 30 12.45 -1.23 -3.10
N LEU A 31 13.55 -0.67 -3.61
CA LEU A 31 14.31 0.38 -2.93
C LEU A 31 13.44 1.64 -2.71
N THR A 32 12.67 2.04 -3.72
CA THR A 32 11.74 3.17 -3.62
C THR A 32 10.65 2.91 -2.58
N ASN A 33 10.11 1.69 -2.55
CA ASN A 33 9.11 1.27 -1.58
C ASN A 33 9.67 1.23 -0.14
N PHE A 34 10.92 0.79 0.05
CA PHE A 34 11.58 0.82 1.35
C PHE A 34 11.78 2.25 1.86
N ALA A 35 12.16 3.19 0.98
CA ALA A 35 12.24 4.60 1.36
C ALA A 35 10.88 5.11 1.87
N HIS A 36 9.78 4.73 1.22
CA HIS A 36 8.45 5.12 1.66
C HIS A 36 8.04 4.50 3.01
N VAL A 37 8.35 3.22 3.22
CA VAL A 37 8.07 2.52 4.49
C VAL A 37 8.96 2.99 5.63
N ALA A 38 10.16 3.49 5.36
CA ALA A 38 11.04 4.05 6.38
C ALA A 38 10.34 5.19 7.16
N LEU A 39 9.54 6.03 6.49
CA LEU A 39 8.76 7.09 7.13
C LEU A 39 7.88 6.56 8.25
N THR A 40 7.02 5.57 7.96
CA THR A 40 6.08 5.03 8.96
C THR A 40 6.79 4.16 9.99
N THR A 41 7.90 3.52 9.61
CA THR A 41 8.72 2.71 10.51
C THR A 41 9.34 3.58 11.59
N ILE A 42 9.88 4.75 11.25
CA ILE A 42 10.45 5.70 12.21
C ILE A 42 9.39 6.10 13.25
N ASP A 43 8.18 6.44 12.81
CA ASP A 43 7.09 6.83 13.71
C ASP A 43 6.76 5.72 14.71
N ILE A 44 6.63 4.47 14.25
CA ILE A 44 6.28 3.33 15.11
C ILE A 44 7.43 2.98 16.06
N VAL A 45 8.68 3.04 15.62
CA VAL A 45 9.84 2.82 16.49
C VAL A 45 9.90 3.89 17.59
N VAL A 46 9.61 5.15 17.26
CA VAL A 46 9.56 6.23 18.23
C VAL A 46 8.41 6.03 19.23
N LEU A 47 7.23 5.60 18.76
CA LEU A 47 6.10 5.25 19.64
C LEU A 47 6.42 4.09 20.58
N GLY A 48 7.08 3.04 20.09
CA GLY A 48 7.45 1.89 20.90
C GLY A 48 8.59 2.15 21.90
N ARG A 49 9.28 3.30 21.79
CA ARG A 49 10.18 3.82 22.82
C ARG A 49 9.47 4.57 23.94
N LEU A 50 8.28 5.13 23.68
CA LEU A 50 7.50 5.85 24.70
C LEU A 50 6.81 4.89 25.66
N GLY A 51 6.29 3.76 25.15
CA GLY A 51 5.64 2.74 25.97
C GLY A 51 4.61 1.90 25.21
N THR A 52 4.14 0.81 25.83
CA THR A 52 3.12 -0.07 25.24
C THR A 52 1.79 0.65 25.01
N LEU A 53 1.39 1.55 25.92
CA LEU A 53 0.12 2.27 25.81
C LEU A 53 0.14 3.25 24.63
N GLU A 54 1.22 4.01 24.49
CA GLU A 54 1.48 4.95 23.40
C GLU A 54 1.56 4.23 22.06
N LEU A 55 2.21 3.06 22.02
CA LEU A 55 2.30 2.23 20.84
C LEU A 55 0.94 1.65 20.43
N ALA A 56 0.12 1.17 21.38
CA ALA A 56 -1.23 0.70 21.10
C ALA A 56 -2.14 1.82 20.57
N ALA A 57 -2.15 2.97 21.25
CA ALA A 57 -2.98 4.11 20.88
C ALA A 57 -2.53 4.76 19.57
N GLY A 58 -1.23 4.98 19.40
CA GLY A 58 -0.64 5.53 18.18
C GLY A 58 -0.79 4.57 17.00
N GLY A 59 -0.60 3.27 17.20
CA GLY A 59 -0.82 2.24 16.19
C GLY A 59 -2.25 2.18 15.69
N LEU A 60 -3.23 2.20 16.61
CA LEU A 60 -4.65 2.28 16.29
C LEU A 60 -4.98 3.55 15.51
N ALA A 61 -4.50 4.70 15.98
CA ALA A 61 -4.71 5.98 15.31
C ALA A 61 -4.10 6.00 13.90
N ILE A 62 -2.88 5.50 13.72
CA ILE A 62 -2.20 5.38 12.42
C ILE A 62 -2.96 4.43 11.50
N ALA A 63 -3.47 3.30 11.99
CA ALA A 63 -4.26 2.37 11.19
C ALA A 63 -5.53 3.04 10.64
N LEU A 64 -6.28 3.74 11.51
CA LEU A 64 -7.50 4.47 11.14
C LEU A 64 -7.22 5.66 10.22
N PHE A 65 -6.14 6.40 10.48
CA PHE A 65 -5.68 7.48 9.61
C PHE A 65 -5.30 6.95 8.23
N ASN A 66 -4.53 5.85 8.18
CA ASN A 66 -4.12 5.20 6.93
C ASN A 66 -5.32 4.66 6.15
N GLN A 67 -6.36 4.17 6.82
CA GLN A 67 -7.59 3.73 6.17
C GLN A 67 -8.24 4.83 5.34
N LEU A 68 -8.45 6.01 5.95
CA LEU A 68 -9.07 7.14 5.26
C LEU A 68 -8.11 7.77 4.23
N ARG A 69 -6.81 7.83 4.54
CA ARG A 69 -5.78 8.29 3.61
C ARG A 69 -5.73 7.46 2.34
N THR A 70 -5.73 6.13 2.47
CA THR A 70 -5.68 5.19 1.34
C THR A 70 -6.97 5.26 0.53
N THR A 71 -8.12 5.35 1.20
CA THR A 71 -9.42 5.58 0.54
C THR A 71 -9.45 6.88 -0.26
N GLY A 72 -9.01 8.01 0.32
CA GLY A 72 -8.95 9.30 -0.36
C GLY A 72 -7.96 9.31 -1.53
N THR A 73 -6.82 8.64 -1.38
CA THR A 73 -5.85 8.47 -2.47
C THR A 73 -6.46 7.71 -3.65
N GLY A 74 -7.29 6.69 -3.38
CA GLY A 74 -7.99 5.94 -4.42
C GLY A 74 -8.91 6.81 -5.28
N LEU A 75 -9.60 7.78 -4.68
CA LEU A 75 -10.47 8.72 -5.40
C LEU A 75 -9.69 9.59 -6.40
N VAL A 76 -8.49 10.00 -6.01
CA VAL A 76 -7.62 10.86 -6.82
C VAL A 76 -6.79 10.06 -7.82
N THR A 77 -6.57 8.76 -7.60
CA THR A 77 -5.74 7.92 -8.47
C THR A 77 -6.23 7.92 -9.93
N GLY A 78 -7.55 7.91 -10.13
CA GLY A 78 -8.17 7.97 -11.46
C GLY A 78 -7.84 9.23 -12.26
N LEU A 79 -7.43 10.32 -11.59
CA LEU A 79 -7.02 11.58 -12.23
C LEU A 79 -5.88 11.36 -13.23
N SER A 80 -4.92 10.48 -12.90
CA SER A 80 -3.76 10.21 -13.76
C SER A 80 -4.15 9.72 -15.16
N ASN A 81 -5.16 8.86 -15.25
CA ASN A 81 -5.68 8.34 -16.52
C ASN A 81 -6.39 9.42 -17.34
N LEU A 82 -7.26 10.21 -16.69
CA LEU A 82 -7.99 11.30 -17.36
C LEU A 82 -7.03 12.38 -17.88
N VAL A 83 -6.00 12.70 -17.10
CA VAL A 83 -4.95 13.66 -17.49
C VAL A 83 -4.12 13.11 -18.65
N ALA A 84 -3.72 11.85 -18.61
CA ALA A 84 -2.99 11.21 -19.70
C ALA A 84 -3.80 11.20 -21.01
N GLU A 85 -5.09 10.91 -20.95
CA GLU A 85 -5.99 10.92 -22.10
C GLU A 85 -6.16 12.35 -22.68
N ALA A 86 -6.47 13.33 -21.83
CA ALA A 86 -6.62 14.72 -22.26
C ALA A 86 -5.30 15.28 -22.84
N HIS A 87 -4.16 14.92 -22.25
CA HIS A 87 -2.85 15.30 -22.77
C HIS A 87 -2.55 14.67 -24.14
N ALA A 88 -2.88 13.38 -24.32
CA ALA A 88 -2.70 12.69 -25.60
C ALA A 88 -3.57 13.30 -26.72
N ARG A 89 -4.71 13.90 -26.38
CA ARG A 89 -5.60 14.61 -27.31
C ARG A 89 -5.21 16.07 -27.56
N GLY A 90 -4.17 16.59 -26.89
CA GLY A 90 -3.76 17.99 -26.96
C GLY A 90 -4.73 18.96 -26.26
N GLU A 91 -5.65 18.45 -25.42
CA GLU A 91 -6.67 19.25 -24.74
C GLU A 91 -6.10 19.90 -23.46
N HIS A 92 -5.20 20.86 -23.61
CA HIS A 92 -4.52 21.52 -22.49
C HIS A 92 -5.49 22.14 -21.46
N GLN A 93 -6.62 22.69 -21.91
CA GLN A 93 -7.63 23.24 -21.00
C GLN A 93 -8.31 22.15 -20.16
N ARG A 94 -8.61 20.99 -20.77
CA ARG A 94 -9.21 19.86 -20.06
C ARG A 94 -8.28 19.31 -18.98
N VAL A 95 -6.97 19.29 -19.25
CA VAL A 95 -5.94 18.92 -18.27
C VAL A 95 -5.98 19.84 -17.04
N ARG A 96 -6.17 21.15 -17.23
CA ARG A 96 -6.31 22.13 -16.13
C ARG A 96 -7.60 21.92 -15.35
N ASP A 97 -8.72 21.74 -16.04
CA ASP A 97 -10.03 21.52 -15.41
C ASP A 97 -10.03 20.24 -14.56
N LEU A 98 -9.35 19.18 -15.03
CA LEU A 98 -9.15 17.94 -14.29
C LEU A 98 -8.30 18.13 -13.03
N LEU A 99 -7.27 18.98 -13.08
CA LEU A 99 -6.47 19.33 -11.91
C LEU A 99 -7.32 20.03 -10.83
N VAL A 100 -8.15 21.01 -11.22
CA VAL A 100 -9.11 21.68 -10.31
C VAL A 100 -10.07 20.67 -9.70
N ALA A 101 -10.64 19.79 -10.51
CA ALA A 101 -11.54 18.74 -10.06
C ALA A 101 -10.87 17.78 -9.06
N GLY A 102 -9.60 17.43 -9.30
CA GLY A 102 -8.80 16.62 -8.39
C GLY A 102 -8.57 17.30 -7.04
N PHE A 103 -8.20 18.58 -7.03
CA PHE A 103 -8.05 19.37 -5.80
C PHE A 103 -9.37 19.58 -5.06
N PHE A 104 -10.46 19.79 -5.79
CA PHE A 104 -11.79 19.89 -5.20
C PHE A 104 -12.16 18.60 -4.46
N TRP A 105 -12.07 17.43 -5.11
CA TRP A 105 -12.39 16.15 -4.47
C TRP A 105 -11.42 15.80 -3.34
N ALA A 106 -10.12 16.08 -3.50
CA ALA A 106 -9.14 15.91 -2.44
C ALA A 106 -9.49 16.76 -1.19
N THR A 107 -9.97 17.99 -1.39
CA THR A 107 -10.37 18.89 -0.30
C THR A 107 -11.67 18.42 0.35
N VAL A 108 -12.70 18.09 -0.44
CA VAL A 108 -13.99 17.58 0.07
C VAL A 108 -13.78 16.31 0.88
N CYS A 109 -13.05 15.33 0.34
CA CYS A 109 -12.76 14.10 1.06
C CYS A 109 -11.83 14.32 2.26
N GLY A 110 -10.80 15.18 2.13
CA GLY A 110 -9.92 15.52 3.23
C GLY A 110 -10.67 16.11 4.42
N VAL A 111 -11.58 17.06 4.17
CA VAL A 111 -12.42 17.66 5.22
C VAL A 111 -13.40 16.65 5.80
N MET A 112 -14.11 15.88 4.96
CA MET A 112 -15.06 14.87 5.46
C MET A 112 -14.38 13.80 6.31
N PHE A 113 -13.21 13.30 5.87
CA PHE A 113 -12.45 12.31 6.60
C PHE A 113 -11.79 12.87 7.86
N ALA A 114 -11.31 14.12 7.82
CA ALA A 114 -10.84 14.79 9.03
C ALA A 114 -11.97 14.85 10.06
N ILE A 115 -13.16 15.33 9.69
CA ILE A 115 -14.34 15.37 10.58
C ILE A 115 -14.69 13.97 11.10
N ALA A 116 -14.68 12.95 10.24
CA ALA A 116 -14.93 11.58 10.67
C ALA A 116 -13.94 11.10 11.74
N LEU A 117 -12.65 11.40 11.60
CA LEU A 117 -11.62 11.07 12.61
C LEU A 117 -11.84 11.80 13.94
N LEU A 118 -12.33 13.04 13.91
CA LEU A 118 -12.62 13.81 15.14
C LEU A 118 -13.80 13.24 15.93
N LEU A 119 -14.72 12.55 15.25
CA LEU A 119 -15.93 11.96 15.86
C LEU A 119 -15.73 10.50 16.30
N LEU A 120 -14.51 9.96 16.18
CA LEU A 120 -14.25 8.53 16.37
C LEU A 120 -14.13 8.08 17.85
N GLU A 121 -13.97 8.99 18.81
CA GLU A 121 -13.76 8.64 20.22
C GLU A 121 -14.88 7.76 20.79
N ARG A 122 -16.14 8.19 20.65
CA ARG A 122 -17.31 7.46 21.17
C ARG A 122 -17.52 6.12 20.44
N PRO A 123 -17.45 6.05 19.10
CA PRO A 123 -17.47 4.78 18.38
C PRO A 123 -16.40 3.80 18.84
N LEU A 124 -15.17 4.24 19.10
CA LEU A 124 -14.09 3.34 19.52
C LEU A 124 -14.38 2.69 20.88
N VAL A 125 -14.87 3.47 21.86
CA VAL A 125 -15.27 2.93 23.16
C VAL A 125 -16.46 1.98 23.01
N TRP A 126 -17.45 2.31 22.17
CA TRP A 126 -18.60 1.43 21.92
C TRP A 126 -18.22 0.11 21.25
N LEU A 127 -17.20 0.14 20.39
CA LEU A 127 -16.62 -1.04 19.75
C LEU A 127 -15.79 -1.92 20.72
N GLY A 128 -15.70 -1.56 22.00
CA GLY A 128 -15.03 -2.35 23.03
C GLY A 128 -13.54 -2.07 23.18
N GLN A 129 -13.04 -0.94 22.67
CA GLN A 129 -11.66 -0.52 22.92
C GLN A 129 -11.47 -0.05 24.37
N ASP A 130 -10.25 -0.20 24.89
CA ASP A 130 -9.86 0.37 26.16
C ASP A 130 -10.03 1.91 26.16
N ALA A 131 -10.62 2.46 27.21
CA ALA A 131 -10.97 3.87 27.29
C ALA A 131 -9.73 4.79 27.25
N GLN A 132 -8.61 4.36 27.85
CA GLN A 132 -7.36 5.14 27.81
C GLN A 132 -6.74 5.11 26.41
N VAL A 133 -6.73 3.94 25.77
CA VAL A 133 -6.26 3.78 24.38
C VAL A 133 -7.10 4.64 23.42
N ALA A 134 -8.43 4.59 23.53
CA ALA A 134 -9.34 5.36 22.68
C ALA A 134 -9.16 6.87 22.87
N ALA A 135 -9.02 7.35 24.10
CA ALA A 135 -8.79 8.77 24.39
C ALA A 135 -7.42 9.25 23.84
N MET A 136 -6.35 8.47 24.02
CA MET A 136 -5.02 8.79 23.48
C MET A 136 -4.99 8.75 21.96
N ALA A 137 -5.62 7.75 21.34
CA ALA A 137 -5.76 7.66 19.89
C ALA A 137 -6.53 8.86 19.33
N THR A 138 -7.60 9.30 19.99
CA THR A 138 -8.37 10.49 19.59
C THR A 138 -7.53 11.76 19.67
N ARG A 139 -6.74 11.95 20.74
CA ARG A 139 -5.80 13.08 20.86
C ARG A 139 -4.75 13.09 19.76
N PHE A 140 -4.24 11.91 19.38
CA PHE A 140 -3.35 11.77 18.23
C PHE A 140 -4.06 12.16 16.93
N LEU A 141 -5.27 11.63 16.70
CA LEU A 141 -6.07 11.90 15.51
C LEU A 141 -6.47 13.37 15.37
N LEU A 142 -6.74 14.07 16.49
CA LEU A 142 -7.03 15.51 16.51
C LEU A 142 -5.90 16.34 15.87
N ILE A 143 -4.65 15.94 16.12
CA ILE A 143 -3.45 16.63 15.60
C ILE A 143 -3.09 16.13 14.19
N ALA A 144 -3.33 14.85 13.90
CA ALA A 144 -3.04 14.25 12.61
C ALA A 144 -4.08 14.59 11.52
N ALA A 145 -5.36 14.76 11.89
CA ALA A 145 -6.47 14.95 10.95
C ALA A 145 -6.28 16.15 10.00
N PRO A 146 -5.81 17.34 10.45
CA PRO A 146 -5.50 18.44 9.54
C PRO A 146 -4.43 18.07 8.50
N GLY A 147 -3.49 17.18 8.84
CA GLY A 147 -2.44 16.69 7.94
C GLY A 147 -2.95 15.81 6.79
N LEU A 148 -4.16 15.26 6.90
CA LEU A 148 -4.78 14.47 5.84
C LEU A 148 -5.01 15.29 4.56
N LEU A 149 -5.35 16.56 4.71
CA LEU A 149 -5.71 17.44 3.61
C LEU A 149 -4.48 17.81 2.74
N PRO A 150 -3.35 18.27 3.29
CA PRO A 150 -2.10 18.38 2.54
C PRO A 150 -1.63 17.06 1.93
N CYS A 151 -1.83 15.94 2.62
CA CYS A 151 -1.48 14.62 2.09
C CYS A 151 -2.27 14.29 0.82
N LEU A 152 -3.58 14.55 0.78
CA LEU A 152 -4.39 14.30 -0.41
C LEU A 152 -4.07 15.28 -1.54
N TRP A 153 -3.77 16.55 -1.22
CA TRP A 153 -3.29 17.51 -2.21
C TRP A 153 -1.97 17.11 -2.85
N PHE A 154 -1.03 16.60 -2.05
CA PHE A 154 0.22 16.03 -2.55
C PHE A 154 -0.06 14.85 -3.50
N GLN A 155 -0.98 13.94 -3.16
CA GLN A 155 -1.37 12.84 -4.03
C GLN A 155 -2.00 13.34 -5.35
N THR A 156 -2.83 14.39 -5.32
CA THR A 156 -3.40 15.00 -6.54
C THR A 156 -2.32 15.48 -7.49
N LEU A 157 -1.36 16.26 -7.01
CA LEU A 157 -0.26 16.71 -7.83
C LEU A 157 0.57 15.54 -8.35
N ARG A 158 0.84 14.53 -7.50
CA ARG A 158 1.58 13.34 -7.89
C ARG A 158 0.88 12.61 -9.04
N HIS A 159 -0.43 12.35 -8.94
CA HIS A 159 -1.18 11.67 -10.00
C HIS A 159 -1.29 12.51 -11.28
N PHE A 160 -1.37 13.84 -11.14
CA PHE A 160 -1.33 14.77 -12.26
C PHE A 160 0.01 14.72 -13.03
N THR A 161 1.13 14.82 -12.32
CA THR A 161 2.48 14.77 -12.91
C THR A 161 2.79 13.41 -13.54
N VAL A 162 2.30 12.32 -12.94
CA VAL A 162 2.35 10.97 -13.53
C VAL A 162 1.54 10.90 -14.83
N GLY A 163 0.34 11.48 -14.87
CA GLY A 163 -0.47 11.55 -16.09
C GLY A 163 0.21 12.30 -17.24
N LEU A 164 1.01 13.31 -16.90
CA LEU A 164 1.84 14.06 -17.86
C LEU A 164 3.19 13.41 -18.18
N LYS A 165 3.49 12.22 -17.63
CA LYS A 165 4.77 11.49 -17.80
C LYS A 165 6.01 12.20 -17.23
N TYR A 166 5.84 13.06 -16.22
CA TYR A 166 6.93 13.73 -15.51
C TYR A 166 6.97 13.40 -14.01
N PRO A 167 7.26 12.15 -13.58
CA PRO A 167 7.30 11.75 -12.17
C PRO A 167 8.56 12.23 -11.40
N GLY A 168 9.48 12.93 -12.07
CA GLY A 168 10.89 13.09 -11.69
C GLY A 168 11.25 13.59 -10.28
N PRO A 169 10.50 14.49 -9.61
CA PRO A 169 10.93 15.00 -8.30
C PRO A 169 10.46 14.17 -7.11
N LEU A 170 9.70 13.08 -7.32
CA LEU A 170 9.05 12.35 -6.24
C LEU A 170 10.05 11.65 -5.31
N LEU A 171 11.11 11.05 -5.85
CA LEU A 171 12.10 10.32 -5.05
C LEU A 171 12.88 11.28 -4.14
N VAL A 172 13.34 12.41 -4.68
CA VAL A 172 14.11 13.41 -3.92
C VAL A 172 13.28 13.98 -2.78
N ILE A 173 12.02 14.31 -3.03
CA ILE A 173 11.13 14.82 -1.98
C ILE A 173 10.87 13.75 -0.92
N THR A 174 10.68 12.50 -1.31
CA THR A 174 10.52 11.39 -0.34
C THR A 174 11.76 11.25 0.55
N LEU A 175 12.97 11.32 -0.02
CA LEU A 175 14.21 11.27 0.75
C LEU A 175 14.35 12.45 1.73
N ILE A 176 14.00 13.67 1.30
CA ILE A 176 13.98 14.85 2.18
C ILE A 176 12.97 14.63 3.32
N CYS A 177 11.78 14.09 3.02
CA CYS A 177 10.77 13.82 4.02
C CYS A 177 11.24 12.80 5.06
N ILE A 178 12.04 11.79 4.69
CA ILE A 178 12.60 10.84 5.65
C ILE A 178 13.51 11.54 6.65
N VAL A 179 14.40 12.41 6.16
CA VAL A 179 15.31 13.19 7.00
C VAL A 179 14.52 14.14 7.91
N LEU A 180 13.51 14.82 7.37
CA LEU A 180 12.63 15.71 8.14
C LEU A 180 11.85 14.94 9.21
N THR A 181 11.24 13.80 8.89
CA THR A 181 10.52 12.96 9.85
C THR A 181 11.45 12.51 10.97
N ALA A 182 12.64 12.00 10.65
CA ALA A 182 13.60 11.56 11.66
C ALA A 182 14.03 12.71 12.59
N GLY A 183 14.38 13.87 12.02
CA GLY A 183 14.81 15.05 12.79
C GLY A 183 13.70 15.65 13.65
N LEU A 184 12.50 15.80 13.09
CA LEU A 184 11.34 16.37 13.79
C LEU A 184 10.82 15.42 14.87
N ASN A 185 10.76 14.10 14.62
CA ASN A 185 10.41 13.14 15.66
C ASN A 185 11.41 13.20 16.81
N TYR A 186 12.71 13.22 16.51
CA TYR A 186 13.73 13.30 17.56
C TYR A 186 13.60 14.59 18.40
N GLY A 187 13.34 15.74 17.76
CA GLY A 187 13.16 17.02 18.45
C GLY A 187 11.86 17.12 19.25
N LEU A 188 10.71 16.88 18.61
CA LEU A 188 9.37 17.10 19.19
C LEU A 188 8.93 16.00 20.16
N VAL A 189 9.39 14.76 19.96
CA VAL A 189 8.98 13.65 20.84
C VAL A 189 9.82 13.62 22.10
N PHE A 190 11.15 13.75 21.98
CA PHE A 190 12.07 13.70 23.13
C PHE A 190 12.40 15.06 23.75
N GLY A 191 11.90 16.17 23.18
CA GLY A 191 12.13 17.52 23.70
C GLY A 191 13.56 18.03 23.53
N GLN A 192 14.27 17.52 22.52
CA GLN A 192 15.64 17.95 22.21
C GLN A 192 15.61 19.22 21.33
N PHE A 193 16.69 20.01 21.32
CA PHE A 193 16.79 21.32 20.64
C PHE A 193 15.95 22.47 21.26
N GLY A 194 15.60 22.38 22.55
CA GLY A 194 14.83 23.43 23.24
C GLY A 194 13.33 23.43 22.92
N LEU A 195 12.84 22.36 22.28
CA LEU A 195 11.42 22.13 22.00
C LEU A 195 10.74 21.40 23.18
N PRO A 196 9.42 21.57 23.39
CA PRO A 196 8.69 20.82 24.41
C PRO A 196 8.62 19.33 24.07
N ALA A 197 8.76 18.46 25.09
CA ALA A 197 8.57 17.02 24.95
C ALA A 197 7.07 16.70 24.81
N LEU A 198 6.58 16.58 23.57
CA LEU A 198 5.16 16.33 23.27
C LEU A 198 4.80 14.84 23.25
N GLY A 199 5.78 13.93 23.37
CA GLY A 199 5.54 12.49 23.39
C GLY A 199 4.74 11.99 22.18
N LEU A 200 3.65 11.26 22.43
CA LEU A 200 2.73 10.73 21.40
C LEU A 200 2.22 11.83 20.43
N GLN A 201 1.95 13.03 20.94
CA GLN A 201 1.45 14.13 20.13
C GLN A 201 2.51 14.71 19.18
N GLY A 202 3.78 14.59 19.55
CA GLY A 202 4.92 15.00 18.73
C GLY A 202 5.01 14.20 17.42
N VAL A 203 4.68 12.90 17.45
CA VAL A 203 4.63 12.05 16.26
C VAL A 203 3.52 12.49 15.30
N ALA A 204 2.31 12.76 15.83
CA ALA A 204 1.19 13.26 15.01
C ALA A 204 1.50 14.62 14.38
N LEU A 205 2.09 15.54 15.16
CA LEU A 205 2.46 16.86 14.68
C LEU A 205 3.56 16.79 13.61
N THR A 206 4.59 15.97 13.83
CA THR A 206 5.65 15.72 12.85
C THR A 206 5.07 15.22 11.53
N THR A 207 4.19 14.23 11.60
CA THR A 207 3.53 13.65 10.41
C THR A 207 2.74 14.72 9.63
N SER A 208 1.93 15.52 10.33
CA SER A 208 1.16 16.62 9.71
C SER A 208 2.06 17.68 9.06
N ILE A 209 3.14 18.08 9.74
CA ILE A 209 4.11 19.04 9.21
C ILE A 209 4.81 18.48 7.98
N VAL A 210 5.25 17.23 8.02
CA VAL A 210 5.93 16.59 6.89
C VAL A 210 5.00 16.49 5.69
N PHE A 211 3.72 16.18 5.86
CA PHE A 211 2.77 16.20 4.74
C PHE A 211 2.56 17.60 4.16
N LEU A 212 2.49 18.63 5.01
CA LEU A 212 2.41 20.02 4.53
C LEU A 212 3.66 20.43 3.75
N LEU A 213 4.85 20.15 4.30
CA LEU A 213 6.12 20.44 3.63
C LEU A 213 6.29 19.64 2.34
N SER A 214 5.88 18.37 2.31
CA SER A 214 5.85 17.53 1.11
C SER A 214 5.02 18.17 0.01
N PHE A 215 3.82 18.64 0.36
CA PHE A 215 2.93 19.32 -0.57
C PHE A 215 3.56 20.62 -1.10
N LEU A 216 4.09 21.47 -0.21
CA LEU A 216 4.70 22.74 -0.59
C LEU A 216 5.95 22.56 -1.47
N MET A 217 6.83 21.60 -1.13
CA MET A 217 7.99 21.26 -1.94
C MET A 217 7.57 20.77 -3.32
N PHE A 218 6.56 19.89 -3.40
CA PHE A 218 6.09 19.36 -4.67
C PHE A 218 5.42 20.45 -5.52
N LEU A 219 4.63 21.33 -4.89
CA LEU A 219 4.03 22.49 -5.56
C LEU A 219 5.10 23.45 -6.10
N ALA A 220 6.14 23.75 -5.32
CA ALA A 220 7.24 24.60 -5.74
C ALA A 220 7.97 24.02 -6.97
N VAL A 221 8.21 22.71 -6.99
CA VAL A 221 8.84 22.06 -8.15
C VAL A 221 7.93 22.12 -9.38
N VAL A 222 6.62 21.90 -9.21
CA VAL A 222 5.64 21.97 -10.30
C VAL A 222 5.55 23.39 -10.88
N LEU A 223 5.57 24.42 -10.02
CA LEU A 223 5.53 25.83 -10.43
C LEU A 223 6.84 26.30 -11.07
N ASN A 224 7.99 25.75 -10.67
CA ASN A 224 9.29 26.11 -11.23
C ASN A 224 9.61 25.36 -12.54
N ASN A 225 8.86 24.31 -12.87
CA ASN A 225 9.07 23.53 -14.08
C ASN A 225 8.37 24.19 -15.29
N ARG A 226 9.15 24.59 -16.29
CA ARG A 226 8.69 25.26 -17.53
C ARG A 226 7.57 24.51 -18.28
N ILE A 227 7.47 23.19 -18.14
CA ILE A 227 6.49 22.35 -18.85
C ILE A 227 5.17 22.21 -18.05
N LEU A 228 5.27 22.16 -16.72
CA LEU A 228 4.14 21.93 -15.83
C LEU A 228 3.49 23.23 -15.36
N ALA A 229 4.28 24.28 -15.15
CA ALA A 229 3.83 25.58 -14.68
C ALA A 229 2.67 26.18 -15.51
N PRO A 230 2.65 26.09 -16.85
CA PRO A 230 1.51 26.59 -17.64
C PRO A 230 0.20 25.86 -17.36
N HIS A 231 0.22 24.64 -16.85
CA HIS A 231 -0.99 23.88 -16.51
C HIS A 231 -1.50 24.16 -15.09
N VAL A 232 -0.70 24.83 -14.25
CA VAL A 232 -1.04 25.17 -12.86
C VAL A 232 -1.25 26.69 -12.66
N ALA A 233 -0.81 27.51 -13.62
CA ALA A 233 -0.92 28.96 -13.55
C ALA A 233 -2.38 29.48 -13.52
N TRP A 234 -2.61 30.50 -12.67
CA TRP A 234 -3.91 31.04 -12.29
C TRP A 234 -4.88 31.47 -13.42
N PRO A 235 -4.44 31.97 -14.59
CA PRO A 235 -5.38 32.48 -15.60
C PRO A 235 -6.25 31.42 -16.30
N GLY A 236 -5.94 30.12 -16.14
CA GLY A 236 -6.58 29.03 -16.89
C GLY A 236 -7.38 28.03 -16.07
N LEU A 237 -7.47 28.16 -14.74
CA LEU A 237 -8.22 27.22 -13.89
C LEU A 237 -9.70 27.56 -13.96
N ARG A 238 -10.50 26.69 -14.57
CA ARG A 238 -11.95 26.84 -14.63
C ARG A 238 -12.61 25.70 -13.86
N TRP A 239 -13.75 26.02 -13.27
CA TRP A 239 -14.63 25.04 -12.67
C TRP A 239 -15.42 24.36 -13.78
N SER A 240 -15.17 23.06 -14.03
CA SER A 240 -15.91 22.25 -15.00
C SER A 240 -16.68 21.16 -14.27
N PRO A 241 -18.04 21.22 -14.24
CA PRO A 241 -18.88 20.16 -13.67
C PRO A 241 -18.59 18.80 -14.30
N ASP A 242 -18.27 18.77 -15.60
CA ASP A 242 -17.94 17.55 -16.33
C ASP A 242 -16.62 16.93 -15.89
N ALA A 243 -15.62 17.74 -15.56
CA ALA A 243 -14.35 17.26 -15.02
C ALA A 243 -14.55 16.68 -13.61
N ILE A 244 -15.32 17.37 -12.76
CA ILE A 244 -15.66 16.91 -11.40
C ILE A 244 -16.39 15.57 -11.45
N LYS A 245 -17.39 15.44 -12.31
CA LYS A 245 -18.15 14.19 -12.48
C LYS A 245 -17.29 13.07 -13.06
N ALA A 246 -16.39 13.38 -13.99
CA ALA A 246 -15.48 12.39 -14.56
C ALA A 246 -14.50 11.83 -13.51
N VAL A 247 -13.89 12.69 -12.70
CA VAL A 247 -13.00 12.28 -11.61
C VAL A 247 -13.76 11.43 -10.59
N TRP A 248 -14.96 11.85 -10.18
CA TRP A 248 -15.79 11.07 -9.25
C TRP A 248 -16.15 9.69 -9.79
N ARG A 249 -16.66 9.61 -11.03
CA ARG A 249 -17.12 8.35 -11.63
C ARG A 249 -15.99 7.32 -11.77
N LEU A 250 -14.78 7.78 -12.06
CA LEU A 250 -13.62 6.91 -12.21
C LEU A 250 -12.95 6.62 -10.85
N GLY A 251 -12.88 7.61 -9.98
CA GLY A 251 -12.20 7.50 -8.69
C GLY A 251 -13.00 6.72 -7.65
N LEU A 252 -14.33 6.79 -7.65
CA LEU A 252 -15.17 6.14 -6.63
C LEU A 252 -15.00 4.61 -6.58
N PRO A 253 -14.97 3.87 -7.71
CA PRO A 253 -14.69 2.43 -7.70
C PRO A 253 -13.29 2.08 -7.20
N ILE A 254 -12.28 2.90 -7.55
CA ILE A 254 -10.89 2.72 -7.12
C ILE A 254 -10.77 2.97 -5.62
N ALA A 255 -11.40 4.04 -5.12
CA ALA A 255 -11.51 4.33 -3.70
C ALA A 255 -12.18 3.19 -2.95
N GLY A 256 -13.26 2.61 -3.48
CA GLY A 256 -13.93 1.44 -2.89
C GLY A 256 -13.03 0.21 -2.79
N THR A 257 -12.17 -0.01 -3.79
CA THR A 257 -11.17 -1.10 -3.77
C THR A 257 -10.16 -0.89 -2.66
N TYR A 258 -9.57 0.30 -2.59
CA TYR A 258 -8.58 0.66 -1.57
C TYR A 258 -9.19 0.68 -0.16
N ALA A 259 -10.43 1.17 -0.03
CA ALA A 259 -11.17 1.17 1.22
C ALA A 259 -11.47 -0.25 1.71
N SER A 260 -11.81 -1.17 0.81
CA SER A 260 -12.09 -2.58 1.14
C SER A 260 -10.83 -3.30 1.62
N GLU A 261 -9.69 -3.07 0.95
CA GLU A 261 -8.42 -3.71 1.28
C GLU A 261 -7.86 -3.19 2.61
N ALA A 262 -7.66 -1.88 2.74
CA ALA A 262 -7.18 -1.31 4.00
C ALA A 262 -8.22 -1.48 5.14
N GLY A 263 -9.51 -1.55 4.78
CA GLY A 263 -10.61 -1.70 5.74
C GLY A 263 -10.59 -3.06 6.42
N PHE A 264 -10.22 -4.11 5.69
CA PHE A 264 -10.03 -5.44 6.26
C PHE A 264 -8.99 -5.42 7.38
N PHE A 265 -7.79 -4.87 7.14
CA PHE A 265 -6.75 -4.75 8.17
C PHE A 265 -7.16 -3.84 9.33
N SER A 266 -7.91 -2.77 9.04
CA SER A 266 -8.41 -1.84 10.07
C SER A 266 -9.44 -2.50 10.98
N VAL A 267 -10.38 -3.27 10.42
CA VAL A 267 -11.38 -4.02 11.19
C VAL A 267 -10.71 -5.11 12.03
N LEU A 268 -9.73 -5.83 11.49
CA LEU A 268 -8.97 -6.80 12.28
C LEU A 268 -8.17 -6.14 13.41
N THR A 269 -7.60 -4.96 13.17
CA THR A 269 -6.91 -4.18 14.21
C THR A 269 -7.88 -3.75 15.32
N LEU A 270 -9.08 -3.29 14.95
CA LEU A 270 -10.15 -3.00 15.92
C LEU A 270 -10.56 -4.24 16.70
N LEU A 271 -10.74 -5.38 16.03
CA LEU A 271 -11.06 -6.65 16.68
C LEU A 271 -9.98 -7.08 17.67
N ILE A 272 -8.70 -6.94 17.33
CA ILE A 272 -7.60 -7.24 18.25
C ILE A 272 -7.57 -6.25 19.43
N GLY A 273 -7.95 -4.99 19.18
CA GLY A 273 -8.06 -3.99 20.23
C GLY A 273 -9.07 -4.33 21.33
N THR A 274 -10.12 -5.10 21.02
CA THR A 274 -11.07 -5.57 22.06
C THR A 274 -10.51 -6.70 22.92
N LEU A 275 -9.45 -7.37 22.47
CA LEU A 275 -8.77 -8.43 23.21
C LEU A 275 -7.74 -7.88 24.22
N GLY A 276 -7.45 -6.58 24.16
CA GLY A 276 -6.61 -5.87 25.12
C GLY A 276 -5.53 -4.99 24.48
N ARG A 277 -5.03 -4.03 25.27
CA ARG A 277 -4.02 -3.05 24.82
C ARG A 277 -2.67 -3.68 24.43
N GLU A 278 -2.24 -4.73 25.13
CA GLU A 278 -0.98 -5.42 24.84
C GLU A 278 -1.06 -6.17 23.51
N ALA A 279 -2.20 -6.81 23.24
CA ALA A 279 -2.51 -7.45 21.97
C ALA A 279 -2.50 -6.44 20.81
N LEU A 280 -3.07 -5.25 21.01
CA LEU A 280 -3.10 -4.17 20.02
C LEU A 280 -1.70 -3.59 19.73
N ALA A 281 -0.87 -3.41 20.76
CA ALA A 281 0.51 -2.99 20.60
C ALA A 281 1.33 -4.04 19.82
N ALA A 282 1.18 -5.32 20.17
CA ALA A 282 1.84 -6.42 19.45
C ALA A 282 1.40 -6.47 17.97
N GLN A 283 0.09 -6.32 17.71
CA GLN A 283 -0.45 -6.24 16.36
C GLN A 283 0.13 -5.07 15.55
N THR A 284 0.33 -3.91 16.19
CA THR A 284 0.88 -2.72 15.53
C THR A 284 2.30 -2.98 15.05
N VAL A 285 3.13 -3.57 15.90
CA VAL A 285 4.52 -3.94 15.54
C VAL A 285 4.54 -5.00 14.46
N LEU A 286 3.73 -6.04 14.59
CA LEU A 286 3.63 -7.10 13.58
C LEU A 286 3.21 -6.55 12.23
N ASN A 287 2.17 -5.72 12.19
CA ASN A 287 1.71 -5.10 10.95
C ASN A 287 2.83 -4.29 10.30
N GLN A 288 3.61 -3.53 11.06
CA GLN A 288 4.72 -2.75 10.50
C GLN A 288 5.85 -3.65 9.98
N ILE A 289 6.17 -4.74 10.68
CA ILE A 289 7.14 -5.74 10.24
C ILE A 289 6.67 -6.41 8.93
N ILE A 290 5.40 -6.84 8.87
CA ILE A 290 4.77 -7.41 7.67
C ILE A 290 4.78 -6.39 6.53
N TYR A 291 4.49 -5.12 6.81
CA TYR A 291 4.46 -4.06 5.79
C TYR A 291 5.83 -3.77 5.18
N ILE A 292 6.93 -3.89 5.95
CA ILE A 292 8.30 -3.80 5.43
C ILE A 292 8.55 -4.92 4.41
N VAL A 293 8.21 -6.16 4.77
CA VAL A 293 8.41 -7.32 3.90
C VAL A 293 7.50 -7.27 2.68
N PHE A 294 6.27 -6.78 2.84
CA PHE A 294 5.31 -6.59 1.76
C PHE A 294 5.88 -5.74 0.62
N MET A 295 6.75 -4.76 0.91
CA MET A 295 7.37 -3.93 -0.12
C MET A 295 8.22 -4.72 -1.12
N ILE A 296 8.84 -5.83 -0.68
CA ILE A 296 9.58 -6.75 -1.55
C ILE A 296 8.60 -7.40 -2.54
N SER A 297 7.50 -7.95 -2.02
CA SER A 297 6.45 -8.57 -2.83
C SER A 297 5.83 -7.55 -3.80
N ALA A 298 5.54 -6.33 -3.34
CA ALA A 298 4.97 -5.27 -4.16
C ALA A 298 5.89 -4.89 -5.33
N GLY A 299 7.21 -4.80 -5.10
CA GLY A 299 8.17 -4.54 -6.16
C GLY A 299 8.24 -5.66 -7.21
N ILE A 300 8.23 -6.93 -6.76
CA ILE A 300 8.18 -8.10 -7.66
C ILE A 300 6.86 -8.13 -8.45
N SER A 301 5.73 -7.84 -7.78
CA SER A 301 4.39 -7.79 -8.37
C SER A 301 4.30 -6.76 -9.50
N HIS A 302 4.85 -5.55 -9.29
CA HIS A 302 4.91 -4.52 -10.32
C HIS A 302 5.82 -4.92 -11.49
N ALA A 303 7.01 -5.45 -11.23
CA ALA A 303 7.92 -5.89 -12.29
C ALA A 303 7.32 -7.04 -13.13
N ALA A 304 6.69 -8.02 -12.47
CA ALA A 304 6.02 -9.13 -13.14
C ALA A 304 4.85 -8.65 -14.00
N SER A 305 4.05 -7.70 -13.50
CA SER A 305 2.93 -7.10 -14.24
C SER A 305 3.38 -6.44 -15.55
N ILE A 306 4.49 -5.70 -15.53
CA ILE A 306 5.05 -5.03 -16.71
C ILE A 306 5.43 -6.04 -17.79
N HIS A 307 6.23 -7.05 -17.44
CA HIS A 307 6.67 -8.08 -18.40
C HIS A 307 5.51 -8.94 -18.92
N ILE A 308 4.51 -9.21 -18.09
CA ILE A 308 3.31 -9.95 -18.51
C ILE A 308 2.46 -9.12 -19.48
N SER A 309 2.32 -7.82 -19.22
CA SER A 309 1.64 -6.89 -20.12
C SER A 309 2.34 -6.82 -21.48
N GLU A 310 3.68 -6.74 -21.49
CA GLU A 310 4.49 -6.78 -22.72
C GLU A 310 4.28 -8.10 -23.50
N ALA A 311 4.35 -9.25 -22.80
CA ALA A 311 4.13 -10.56 -23.41
C ALA A 311 2.70 -10.73 -23.96
N CYS A 312 1.69 -10.21 -23.25
CA CYS A 312 0.31 -10.21 -23.74
C CYS A 312 0.13 -9.28 -24.94
N GLY A 313 0.85 -8.15 -24.99
CA GLY A 313 0.83 -7.20 -26.10
C GLY A 313 1.33 -7.78 -27.43
N VAL A 314 2.28 -8.74 -27.37
CA VAL A 314 2.77 -9.48 -28.56
C VAL A 314 2.12 -10.85 -28.72
N ALA A 315 1.01 -11.11 -28.02
CA ALA A 315 0.27 -12.39 -28.04
C ALA A 315 1.08 -13.64 -27.61
N ASP A 316 2.20 -13.48 -26.91
CA ASP A 316 2.97 -14.61 -26.33
C ASP A 316 2.42 -14.98 -24.95
N TYR A 317 1.24 -15.63 -24.95
CA TYR A 317 0.57 -16.07 -23.74
C TYR A 317 1.32 -17.19 -23.01
N ALA A 318 2.17 -17.95 -23.71
CA ALA A 318 3.01 -18.95 -23.09
C ALA A 318 4.09 -18.30 -22.22
N ARG A 319 4.72 -17.21 -22.70
CA ARG A 319 5.65 -16.38 -21.92
C ARG A 319 4.94 -15.66 -20.79
N ALA A 320 3.76 -15.08 -21.02
CA ALA A 320 2.96 -14.46 -19.97
C ALA A 320 2.66 -15.43 -18.81
N ARG A 321 2.29 -16.68 -19.12
CA ARG A 321 2.08 -17.73 -18.11
C ARG A 321 3.35 -18.03 -17.32
N ARG A 322 4.49 -18.19 -18.01
CA ARG A 322 5.79 -18.48 -17.37
C ARG A 322 6.22 -17.34 -16.45
N LEU A 323 6.14 -16.10 -16.92
CA LEU A 323 6.48 -14.91 -16.14
C LEU A 323 5.63 -14.80 -14.87
N GLY A 324 4.34 -15.11 -14.95
CA GLY A 324 3.46 -15.14 -13.78
C GLY A 324 3.91 -16.16 -12.72
N PHE A 325 4.21 -17.41 -13.13
CA PHE A 325 4.69 -18.42 -12.19
C PHE A 325 6.10 -18.13 -11.66
N LEU A 326 6.99 -17.56 -12.49
CA LEU A 326 8.31 -17.13 -12.07
C LEU A 326 8.22 -16.00 -11.04
N GLY A 327 7.37 -15.01 -11.26
CA GLY A 327 7.11 -13.94 -10.29
C GLY A 327 6.62 -14.49 -8.95
N LEU A 328 5.67 -15.43 -8.98
CA LEU A 328 5.18 -16.10 -7.78
C LEU A 328 6.30 -16.88 -7.06
N ALA A 329 7.10 -17.66 -7.81
CA ALA A 329 8.21 -18.41 -7.24
C ALA A 329 9.28 -17.51 -6.62
N LEU A 330 9.61 -16.37 -7.26
CA LEU A 330 10.53 -15.37 -6.72
C LEU A 330 9.97 -14.72 -5.45
N GLY A 331 8.67 -14.40 -5.43
CA GLY A 331 7.99 -13.89 -4.24
C GLY A 331 8.05 -14.86 -3.07
N VAL A 332 7.68 -16.13 -3.29
CA VAL A 332 7.74 -17.18 -2.25
C VAL A 332 9.18 -17.39 -1.79
N ALA A 333 10.16 -17.43 -2.70
CA ALA A 333 11.57 -17.57 -2.33
C ALA A 333 12.06 -16.39 -1.47
N ALA A 334 11.64 -15.16 -1.79
CA ALA A 334 11.93 -13.99 -0.98
C ALA A 334 11.29 -14.08 0.42
N MET A 335 10.04 -14.54 0.52
CA MET A 335 9.38 -14.74 1.82
C MET A 335 10.05 -15.84 2.65
N LEU A 336 10.50 -16.93 2.02
CA LEU A 336 11.26 -17.98 2.70
C LEU A 336 12.61 -17.46 3.22
N ALA A 337 13.29 -16.58 2.46
CA ALA A 337 14.52 -15.94 2.92
C ALA A 337 14.27 -15.02 4.12
N VAL A 338 13.13 -14.32 4.16
CA VAL A 338 12.70 -13.49 5.30
C VAL A 338 12.22 -14.32 6.50
N ALA A 339 11.72 -15.54 6.28
CA ALA A 339 11.33 -16.44 7.36
C ALA A 339 12.53 -16.88 8.22
N VAL A 340 13.73 -16.98 7.63
CA VAL A 340 14.96 -17.38 8.34
C VAL A 340 15.25 -16.48 9.55
N PRO A 341 15.39 -15.14 9.41
CA PRO A 341 15.63 -14.27 10.56
C PRO A 341 14.48 -14.26 11.57
N TYR A 342 13.23 -14.52 11.17
CA TYR A 342 12.10 -14.61 12.12
C TYR A 342 12.20 -15.81 13.05
N VAL A 343 12.77 -16.92 12.57
CA VAL A 343 13.00 -18.11 13.41
C VAL A 343 14.28 -17.98 14.23
N LEU A 344 15.34 -17.42 13.64
CA LEU A 344 16.66 -17.36 14.29
C LEU A 344 16.76 -16.29 15.37
N VAL A 345 16.15 -15.13 15.15
CA VAL A 345 16.31 -13.95 16.03
C VAL A 345 14.99 -13.16 16.20
N PRO A 346 13.85 -13.81 16.58
CA PRO A 346 12.56 -13.13 16.72
C PRO A 346 12.62 -11.99 17.74
N ASP A 347 13.24 -12.21 18.90
CA ASP A 347 13.29 -11.22 19.97
C ASP A 347 14.11 -9.99 19.58
N ALA A 348 15.21 -10.18 18.83
CA ALA A 348 16.03 -9.05 18.37
C ALA A 348 15.28 -8.17 17.37
N ILE A 349 14.44 -8.77 16.51
CA ILE A 349 13.63 -8.03 15.54
C ILE A 349 12.55 -7.21 16.27
N VAL A 350 11.86 -7.82 17.25
CA VAL A 350 10.83 -7.11 18.01
C VAL A 350 11.45 -6.02 18.90
N ALA A 351 12.64 -6.26 19.46
CA ALA A 351 13.36 -5.28 20.28
C ALA A 351 13.80 -4.02 19.52
N LEU A 352 13.84 -4.05 18.17
CA LEU A 352 14.05 -2.84 17.38
C LEU A 352 12.87 -1.88 17.44
N PHE A 353 11.66 -2.40 17.66
CA PHE A 353 10.42 -1.62 17.72
C PHE A 353 9.99 -1.32 19.14
N ILE A 354 10.23 -2.23 20.08
CA ILE A 354 9.81 -2.10 21.48
C ILE A 354 11.05 -2.06 22.37
N SER A 355 11.16 -1.04 23.22
CA SER A 355 12.28 -0.95 24.16
C SER A 355 12.16 -2.01 25.25
N ALA A 356 13.18 -2.88 25.37
CA ALA A 356 13.22 -3.96 26.36
C ALA A 356 13.36 -3.47 27.82
N ASP A 357 13.72 -2.20 28.03
CA ASP A 357 13.98 -1.63 29.36
C ASP A 357 12.73 -1.53 30.27
N HIS A 358 11.52 -1.62 29.72
CA HIS A 358 10.29 -1.53 30.51
C HIS A 358 9.70 -2.92 30.75
N ARG A 359 9.60 -3.35 32.02
CA ARG A 359 8.88 -4.58 32.41
C ARG A 359 7.44 -4.64 31.86
N ALA A 360 6.80 -3.49 31.69
CA ALA A 360 5.45 -3.38 31.10
C ALA A 360 5.37 -3.83 29.63
N ASN A 361 6.51 -3.98 28.95
CA ASN A 361 6.58 -4.40 27.55
C ASN A 361 6.78 -5.91 27.39
N ALA A 362 7.04 -6.65 28.47
CA ALA A 362 7.41 -8.07 28.39
C ALA A 362 6.31 -8.94 27.73
N THR A 363 5.05 -8.73 28.09
CA THR A 363 3.92 -9.46 27.49
C THR A 363 3.73 -9.08 26.03
N THR A 364 3.80 -7.79 25.71
CA THR A 364 3.71 -7.29 24.32
C THR A 364 4.83 -7.88 23.45
N LEU A 365 6.05 -7.96 23.98
CA LEU A 365 7.21 -8.51 23.28
C LEU A 365 7.05 -10.02 23.05
N ALA A 366 6.56 -10.77 24.04
CA ALA A 366 6.29 -12.19 23.89
C ALA A 366 5.15 -12.49 22.88
N LEU A 367 4.07 -11.69 22.91
CA LEU A 367 2.99 -11.78 21.94
C LEU A 367 3.48 -11.47 20.52
N ALA A 368 4.30 -10.42 20.36
CA ALA A 368 4.87 -10.09 19.06
C ALA A 368 5.85 -11.16 18.56
N ALA A 369 6.74 -11.66 19.41
CA ALA A 369 7.69 -12.71 19.05
C ALA A 369 6.97 -14.00 18.61
N SER A 370 5.93 -14.43 19.35
CA SER A 370 5.12 -15.59 18.96
C SER A 370 4.31 -15.36 17.69
N GLY A 371 3.83 -14.14 17.48
CA GLY A 371 3.16 -13.74 16.24
C GLY A 371 4.03 -13.80 15.00
N LEU A 372 5.35 -13.57 15.12
CA LEU A 372 6.28 -13.68 13.98
C LEU A 372 6.27 -15.09 13.37
N LEU A 373 6.07 -16.14 14.19
CA LEU A 373 5.99 -17.51 13.69
C LEU A 373 4.77 -17.72 12.80
N ILE A 374 3.63 -17.15 13.17
CA ILE A 374 2.41 -17.17 12.33
C ILE A 374 2.60 -16.27 11.11
N ALA A 375 3.31 -15.15 11.27
CA ALA A 375 3.62 -14.22 10.19
C ALA A 375 4.43 -14.89 9.07
N ILE A 376 5.26 -15.90 9.34
CA ILE A 376 5.98 -16.67 8.30
C ILE A 376 5.01 -17.26 7.29
N VAL A 377 3.96 -17.94 7.77
CA VAL A 377 2.95 -18.56 6.90
C VAL A 377 2.08 -17.50 6.24
N LEU A 378 1.66 -16.50 7.02
CA LEU A 378 0.85 -15.38 6.54
C LEU A 378 1.53 -14.65 5.38
N GLN A 379 2.82 -14.34 5.49
CA GLN A 379 3.59 -13.60 4.48
C GLN A 379 3.71 -14.34 3.15
N ILE A 380 3.78 -15.68 3.17
CA ILE A 380 3.79 -16.48 1.93
C ILE A 380 2.47 -16.27 1.17
N PHE A 381 1.34 -16.29 1.86
CA PHE A 381 0.03 -16.07 1.25
C PHE A 381 -0.20 -14.62 0.86
N ASP A 382 0.22 -13.68 1.71
CA ASP A 382 0.16 -12.24 1.44
C ASP A 382 0.98 -11.86 0.19
N ALA A 383 2.21 -12.36 0.10
CA ALA A 383 3.04 -12.14 -1.07
C ALA A 383 2.44 -12.78 -2.34
N SER A 384 1.89 -13.98 -2.21
CA SER A 384 1.25 -14.69 -3.32
C SER A 384 0.00 -13.95 -3.83
N GLN A 385 -0.82 -13.44 -2.92
CA GLN A 385 -1.99 -12.62 -3.23
C GLN A 385 -1.57 -11.33 -3.95
N ASN A 386 -0.56 -10.64 -3.44
CA ASN A 386 -0.15 -9.35 -3.99
C ASN A 386 0.46 -9.49 -5.39
N ILE A 387 1.28 -10.53 -5.59
CA ILE A 387 1.82 -10.88 -6.91
C ILE A 387 0.70 -11.34 -7.83
N GLY A 388 -0.27 -12.12 -7.33
CA GLY A 388 -1.49 -12.50 -8.07
C GLY A 388 -2.26 -11.28 -8.60
N ASN A 389 -2.44 -10.25 -7.78
CA ASN A 389 -3.06 -8.99 -8.21
C ASN A 389 -2.25 -8.28 -9.30
N GLY A 390 -0.92 -8.24 -9.18
CA GLY A 390 -0.05 -7.67 -10.21
C GLY A 390 -0.17 -8.40 -11.54
N ILE A 391 -0.14 -9.74 -11.48
CA ILE A 391 -0.21 -10.61 -12.64
C ILE A 391 -1.56 -10.48 -13.37
N LEU A 392 -2.70 -10.50 -12.67
CA LEU A 392 -4.02 -10.29 -13.30
C LEU A 392 -4.11 -8.92 -13.96
N ARG A 393 -3.64 -7.87 -13.28
CA ARG A 393 -3.57 -6.52 -13.85
C ARG A 393 -2.71 -6.49 -15.11
N GLY A 394 -1.59 -7.22 -15.14
CA GLY A 394 -0.75 -7.37 -16.33
C GLY A 394 -1.46 -8.03 -17.52
N THR A 395 -2.47 -8.88 -17.28
CA THR A 395 -3.32 -9.46 -18.34
C THR A 395 -4.49 -8.56 -18.77
N GLY A 396 -4.60 -7.35 -18.20
CA GLY A 396 -5.68 -6.40 -18.48
C GLY A 396 -6.97 -6.61 -17.66
N ASP A 397 -7.01 -7.54 -16.70
CA ASP A 397 -8.16 -7.73 -15.81
C ASP A 397 -7.98 -6.95 -14.49
N THR A 398 -8.59 -5.77 -14.42
CA THR A 398 -8.54 -4.89 -13.24
C THR A 398 -9.71 -5.07 -12.28
N ALA A 399 -10.82 -5.69 -12.72
CA ALA A 399 -12.02 -5.89 -11.92
C ALA A 399 -12.07 -7.26 -11.22
N GLY A 400 -11.35 -8.26 -11.76
CA GLY A 400 -11.15 -9.57 -11.15
C GLY A 400 -10.56 -9.48 -9.73
N PRO A 401 -9.41 -8.80 -9.54
CA PRO A 401 -8.78 -8.66 -8.23
C PRO A 401 -9.71 -8.13 -7.13
N PHE A 402 -10.47 -7.07 -7.40
CA PHE A 402 -11.39 -6.47 -6.43
C PHE A 402 -12.51 -7.42 -5.98
N ARG A 403 -13.11 -8.16 -6.93
CA ARG A 403 -14.15 -9.15 -6.57
C ARG A 403 -13.57 -10.27 -5.72
N ILE A 404 -12.37 -10.74 -6.06
CA ILE A 404 -11.71 -11.83 -5.34
C ILE A 404 -11.29 -11.37 -3.94
N SER A 405 -10.80 -10.14 -3.77
CA SER A 405 -10.47 -9.59 -2.45
C SER A 405 -11.71 -9.44 -1.57
N LEU A 406 -12.86 -9.02 -2.12
CA LEU A 406 -14.10 -8.94 -1.36
C LEU A 406 -14.54 -10.33 -0.86
N LEU A 407 -14.45 -11.36 -1.70
CA LEU A 407 -14.77 -12.73 -1.31
C LEU A 407 -13.79 -13.26 -0.25
N GLY A 408 -12.49 -13.20 -0.51
CA GLY A 408 -11.49 -13.81 0.38
C GLY A 408 -11.32 -13.07 1.70
N TYR A 409 -11.27 -11.74 1.70
CA TYR A 409 -11.08 -10.96 2.92
C TYR A 409 -12.34 -10.88 3.76
N TRP A 410 -13.48 -10.57 3.15
CA TRP A 410 -14.70 -10.26 3.90
C TRP A 410 -15.60 -11.47 4.12
N LEU A 411 -15.74 -12.39 3.16
CA LEU A 411 -16.61 -13.56 3.35
C LEU A 411 -15.90 -14.74 4.01
N VAL A 412 -14.58 -14.85 3.87
CA VAL A 412 -13.80 -15.94 4.45
C VAL A 412 -12.97 -15.44 5.64
N GLY A 413 -12.09 -14.46 5.40
CA GLY A 413 -11.12 -13.99 6.39
C GLY A 413 -11.76 -13.45 7.67
N LEU A 414 -12.67 -12.47 7.54
CA LEU A 414 -13.28 -11.80 8.70
C LEU A 414 -14.14 -12.75 9.55
N PRO A 415 -15.05 -13.60 8.99
CA PRO A 415 -15.78 -14.59 9.78
C PRO A 415 -14.87 -15.61 10.45
N CYS A 416 -13.82 -16.09 9.76
CA CYS A 416 -12.86 -17.01 10.38
C CYS A 416 -12.10 -16.35 11.54
N ALA A 417 -11.67 -15.09 11.37
CA ALA A 417 -10.99 -14.33 12.40
C ALA A 417 -11.88 -14.09 13.63
N TYR A 418 -13.16 -13.75 13.41
CA TYR A 418 -14.11 -13.57 14.50
C TYR A 418 -14.44 -14.90 15.20
N LEU A 419 -14.66 -15.98 14.44
CA LEU A 419 -14.95 -17.30 14.98
C LEU A 419 -13.77 -17.82 15.82
N LEU A 420 -12.56 -17.83 15.26
CA LEU A 420 -11.38 -18.35 15.94
C LEU A 420 -10.95 -17.43 17.10
N GLY A 421 -10.94 -16.12 16.88
CA GLY A 421 -10.45 -15.15 17.87
C GLY A 421 -11.41 -14.96 19.04
N VAL A 422 -12.70 -14.74 18.77
CA VAL A 422 -13.70 -14.38 19.78
C VAL A 422 -14.50 -15.59 20.25
N THR A 423 -15.10 -16.37 19.33
CA THR A 423 -16.05 -17.42 19.73
C THR A 423 -15.37 -18.67 20.29
N LEU A 424 -14.22 -19.05 19.73
CA LEU A 424 -13.44 -20.22 20.16
C LEU A 424 -12.38 -19.87 21.22
N GLY A 425 -12.21 -18.59 21.55
CA GLY A 425 -11.34 -18.14 22.63
C GLY A 425 -9.84 -18.22 22.35
N TYR A 426 -9.40 -18.41 21.10
CA TYR A 426 -7.97 -18.39 20.75
C TYR A 426 -7.35 -16.98 20.77
N GLY A 427 -8.15 -15.95 21.05
CA GLY A 427 -7.69 -14.57 21.21
C GLY A 427 -6.96 -14.05 19.96
N ILE A 428 -5.81 -13.40 20.16
CA ILE A 428 -5.05 -12.77 19.08
C ILE A 428 -4.57 -13.79 18.04
N TYR A 429 -4.19 -14.99 18.46
CA TYR A 429 -3.74 -16.06 17.57
C TYR A 429 -4.85 -16.51 16.62
N GLY A 430 -6.09 -16.59 17.12
CA GLY A 430 -7.26 -16.91 16.30
C GLY A 430 -7.52 -15.87 15.21
N VAL A 431 -7.32 -14.58 15.53
CA VAL A 431 -7.45 -13.49 14.55
C VAL A 431 -6.38 -13.60 13.46
N TRP A 432 -5.12 -13.86 13.83
CA TRP A 432 -4.03 -14.04 12.86
C TRP A 432 -4.21 -15.26 11.95
N ILE A 433 -4.72 -16.37 12.50
CA ILE A 433 -5.05 -17.55 11.69
C ILE A 433 -6.19 -17.23 10.73
N GLY A 434 -7.25 -16.55 11.19
CA GLY A 434 -8.35 -16.10 10.33
C GLY A 434 -7.89 -15.16 9.21
N GLN A 435 -7.00 -14.22 9.51
CA GLN A 435 -6.36 -13.35 8.53
C GLN A 435 -5.57 -14.16 7.50
N THR A 436 -4.81 -15.16 7.94
CA THR A 436 -4.02 -16.06 7.08
C THR A 436 -4.94 -16.88 6.17
N ILE A 437 -6.05 -17.41 6.68
CA ILE A 437 -7.04 -18.15 5.88
C ILE A 437 -7.65 -17.24 4.81
N GLY A 438 -7.99 -16.00 5.16
CA GLY A 438 -8.50 -15.02 4.20
C GLY A 438 -7.49 -14.72 3.08
N LEU A 439 -6.22 -14.50 3.42
CA LEU A 439 -5.15 -14.27 2.45
C LEU A 439 -4.90 -15.51 1.57
N ALA A 440 -4.92 -16.71 2.15
CA ALA A 440 -4.77 -17.96 1.41
C ALA A 440 -5.93 -18.19 0.43
N ALA A 441 -7.17 -17.95 0.85
CA ALA A 441 -8.35 -18.00 -0.02
C ALA A 441 -8.22 -17.01 -1.19
N THR A 442 -7.84 -15.76 -0.92
CA THR A 442 -7.63 -14.75 -1.97
C THR A 442 -6.50 -15.15 -2.93
N ALA A 443 -5.35 -15.61 -2.41
CA ALA A 443 -4.21 -16.03 -3.22
C ALA A 443 -4.54 -17.20 -4.15
N THR A 444 -5.26 -18.21 -3.64
CA THR A 444 -5.68 -19.37 -4.45
C THR A 444 -6.68 -18.98 -5.55
N LEU A 445 -7.67 -18.13 -5.23
CA LEU A 445 -8.64 -17.64 -6.19
C LEU A 445 -8.00 -16.78 -7.29
N LEU A 446 -7.03 -15.91 -6.93
CA LEU A 446 -6.28 -15.12 -7.90
C LEU A 446 -5.47 -16.01 -8.84
N LEU A 447 -4.75 -17.00 -8.30
CA LEU A 447 -3.96 -17.91 -9.12
C LEU A 447 -4.84 -18.75 -10.07
N ALA A 448 -5.99 -19.21 -9.59
CA ALA A 448 -6.98 -19.91 -10.42
C ALA A 448 -7.53 -19.01 -11.54
N SER A 449 -7.86 -17.76 -11.21
CA SER A 449 -8.35 -16.76 -12.17
C SER A 449 -7.31 -16.46 -13.25
N PHE A 450 -6.04 -16.26 -12.84
CA PHE A 450 -4.94 -16.05 -13.78
C PHE A 450 -4.77 -17.22 -14.76
N ARG A 451 -4.73 -18.45 -14.26
CA ARG A 451 -4.62 -19.66 -15.11
C ARG A 451 -5.76 -19.73 -16.13
N LYS A 452 -6.99 -19.47 -15.69
CA LYS A 452 -8.18 -19.47 -16.56
C LYS A 452 -8.10 -18.36 -17.61
N ARG A 453 -7.69 -17.15 -17.22
CA ARG A 453 -7.60 -15.98 -18.10
C ARG A 453 -6.57 -16.17 -19.20
N VAL A 454 -5.35 -16.59 -18.84
CA VAL A 454 -4.29 -16.85 -19.83
C VAL A 454 -4.67 -17.98 -20.78
N GLY A 455 -5.33 -19.02 -20.28
CA GLY A 455 -5.85 -20.10 -21.13
C GLY A 455 -6.93 -19.63 -22.12
N CYS A 456 -7.81 -18.72 -21.70
CA CYS A 456 -8.82 -18.12 -22.57
C CYS A 456 -8.18 -17.26 -23.68
N LEU A 457 -7.22 -16.41 -23.31
CA LEU A 457 -6.50 -15.55 -24.24
C LEU A 457 -5.70 -16.37 -25.28
N ALA A 458 -5.03 -17.44 -24.83
CA ALA A 458 -4.32 -18.34 -25.73
C ALA A 458 -5.26 -18.99 -26.77
N ARG A 459 -6.43 -19.47 -26.34
CA ARG A 459 -7.44 -20.03 -27.25
C ARG A 459 -7.96 -18.99 -28.24
N GLN A 460 -8.25 -17.77 -27.77
CA GLN A 460 -8.74 -16.70 -28.66
C GLN A 460 -7.73 -16.35 -29.75
N ALA A 461 -6.43 -16.38 -29.45
CA ALA A 461 -5.37 -16.14 -30.43
C ALA A 461 -5.27 -17.24 -31.50
N GLU A 462 -5.48 -18.51 -31.11
CA GLU A 462 -5.54 -19.65 -32.04
C GLU A 462 -6.74 -19.55 -33.00
N TYR A 463 -7.87 -18.96 -32.58
CA TYR A 463 -9.02 -18.75 -33.46
C TYR A 463 -8.87 -17.57 -34.43
N VAL A 464 -8.06 -16.56 -34.09
CA VAL A 464 -7.86 -15.34 -34.92
C VAL A 464 -6.77 -15.53 -35.98
N THR A 465 -5.93 -16.56 -35.86
CA THR A 465 -5.02 -17.00 -36.93
C THR A 465 -5.72 -18.08 -37.75
N PRO A 466 -6.45 -17.76 -38.84
CA PRO A 466 -6.96 -18.81 -39.71
C PRO A 466 -5.76 -19.59 -40.23
N ALA A 467 -5.86 -20.91 -40.15
CA ALA A 467 -4.88 -21.86 -40.68
C ALA A 467 -4.38 -21.36 -42.03
N ALA A 468 -3.11 -20.93 -42.06
CA ALA A 468 -2.41 -20.70 -43.31
C ALA A 468 -2.41 -22.06 -44.03
N ASN A 469 -3.29 -22.15 -45.03
CA ASN A 469 -3.52 -23.31 -45.86
C ASN A 469 -2.17 -23.72 -46.47
N PRO A 470 -1.63 -24.92 -46.19
CA PRO A 470 -0.45 -25.39 -46.90
C PRO A 470 -0.92 -25.81 -48.29
N LEU A 471 -0.70 -24.92 -49.28
CA LEU A 471 -0.67 -25.30 -50.70
C LEU A 471 0.73 -25.72 -51.08
#